data_AF-A0A0F8YF58-F1
#
_entry.id   AF-A0A0F8YF58-F1
#
_cell.length_a   1.000
_cell.length_b   1.000
_cell.length_c   1.000
_cell.angle_alpha   90.00
_cell.angle_beta   90.00
_cell.angle_gamma   90.00
#
_symmetry.space_group_name_H-M   'P 1'
#
loop_
_entity.id
_entity.type
_entity.pdbx_description
1 polymer ?
#
loop_
_entity_poly.entity_id
_entity_poly.type
_entity_poly.pdbx_seq_one_letter_code
_entity_poly.pdbx_strand_id
1 'polypeptide(L)'
;NSPTDLAISGDGFFVVSVGPNDPSENNYQLTRAGSFLPDENGDLMNSAGLYLAGYPYDDEGNLGAVDTNSFGDLQTVNVSDATIEGTPTSTMSLSGNLPAQETGQVEPGDPFVSSAEFFSPLGTSERLTFSWQPTDASNVWTVTLGDSGGAQYGTVDVTFHDSGEMAGAPLSYSNVTSLATAPAEFAFDTTTGTATLTIDNGTEPQVIDVGLGTPDSYDGMTQFAGDYSPLSIDSDGSGSAYVVRTEIDENGDLYGIYDDGTRKALYNIPLADVPNPEGLKAVDGNAYVLTESSGNLSLNRAGTGATGLIGTTQGRKKW
;
A
#
# COMPACT_ATOMS: atom_id res chain seq x y z
N ASN A 1 -25.14 -5.24 15.35
CA ASN A 1 -24.74 -3.86 15.01
C ASN A 1 -23.51 -3.96 14.14
N SER A 2 -23.70 -3.67 12.86
CA SER A 2 -22.72 -3.86 11.79
C SER A 2 -21.82 -2.62 11.68
N PRO A 3 -20.54 -2.74 11.30
CA PRO A 3 -19.68 -1.58 10.96
C PRO A 3 -20.25 -0.70 9.85
N THR A 4 -21.24 -1.19 9.10
CA THR A 4 -21.95 -0.51 8.02
C THR A 4 -23.30 0.12 8.44
N ASP A 5 -23.59 0.20 9.74
CA ASP A 5 -24.71 0.99 10.27
C ASP A 5 -24.29 2.46 10.41
N LEU A 6 -24.47 3.20 9.31
CA LEU A 6 -24.17 4.61 9.16
C LEU A 6 -25.32 5.48 9.68
N ALA A 7 -24.98 6.68 10.13
CA ALA A 7 -25.94 7.72 10.46
C ALA A 7 -25.38 9.08 10.04
N ILE A 8 -26.24 9.96 9.53
CA ILE A 8 -25.89 11.34 9.26
C ILE A 8 -26.17 12.16 10.52
N SER A 9 -25.17 12.90 10.99
CA SER A 9 -25.31 13.89 12.05
C SER A 9 -25.36 15.28 11.43
N GLY A 10 -26.57 15.76 11.15
CA GLY A 10 -26.83 17.07 10.56
C GLY A 10 -27.64 16.98 9.27
N ASP A 11 -27.41 17.94 8.38
CA ASP A 11 -28.09 18.02 7.09
C ASP A 11 -27.43 17.12 6.04
N GLY A 12 -28.19 16.79 5.00
CA GLY A 12 -27.75 15.92 3.91
C GLY A 12 -28.45 14.57 3.86
N PHE A 13 -28.31 13.91 2.71
CA PHE A 13 -28.84 12.57 2.42
C PHE A 13 -27.73 11.69 1.84
N PHE A 14 -27.76 10.39 2.11
CA PHE A 14 -26.99 9.42 1.33
C PHE A 14 -27.57 9.33 -0.07
N VAL A 15 -26.69 9.18 -1.06
CA VAL A 15 -27.07 8.85 -2.43
C VAL A 15 -27.12 7.34 -2.57
N VAL A 16 -28.23 6.83 -3.10
CA VAL A 16 -28.42 5.41 -3.36
C VAL A 16 -28.93 5.19 -4.77
N SER A 17 -28.65 4.03 -5.36
CA SER A 17 -29.11 3.65 -6.68
C SER A 17 -30.06 2.45 -6.64
N VAL A 18 -30.97 2.36 -7.62
CA VAL A 18 -31.91 1.23 -7.77
C VAL A 18 -31.22 0.00 -8.35
N GLY A 19 -30.32 0.20 -9.30
CA GLY A 19 -29.43 -0.81 -9.85
C GLY A 19 -27.97 -0.44 -9.64
N PRO A 20 -27.07 -1.43 -9.52
CA PRO A 20 -25.66 -1.18 -9.36
C PRO A 20 -25.03 -0.61 -10.65
N ASN A 21 -24.14 0.36 -10.51
CA ASN A 21 -23.30 0.93 -11.59
C ASN A 21 -24.05 1.40 -12.86
N ASP A 22 -25.30 1.83 -12.75
CA ASP A 22 -26.02 2.53 -13.82
C ASP A 22 -25.91 4.06 -13.61
N PRO A 23 -25.21 4.79 -14.50
CA PRO A 23 -24.97 6.23 -14.34
C PRO A 23 -26.20 7.09 -14.67
N SER A 24 -27.34 6.50 -15.06
CA SER A 24 -28.57 7.24 -15.32
C SER A 24 -29.01 8.02 -14.08
N GLU A 25 -29.30 9.32 -14.24
CA GLU A 25 -29.82 10.14 -13.14
C GLU A 25 -31.10 9.55 -12.52
N ASN A 26 -31.93 8.88 -13.32
CA ASN A 26 -33.16 8.22 -12.85
C ASN A 26 -32.88 6.97 -11.99
N ASN A 27 -31.66 6.45 -12.02
CA ASN A 27 -31.23 5.35 -11.17
C ASN A 27 -31.00 5.82 -9.73
N TYR A 28 -30.72 7.11 -9.52
CA TYR A 28 -30.33 7.64 -8.21
C TYR A 28 -31.51 8.18 -7.41
N GLN A 29 -31.44 7.94 -6.11
CA GLN A 29 -32.39 8.39 -5.09
C GLN A 29 -31.61 8.85 -3.85
N LEU A 30 -32.30 9.56 -2.97
CA LEU A 30 -31.75 10.10 -1.74
C LEU A 30 -32.38 9.38 -0.55
N THR A 31 -31.61 9.03 0.47
CA THR A 31 -32.15 8.45 1.70
C THR A 31 -31.39 8.93 2.92
N ARG A 32 -32.06 8.91 4.08
CA ARG A 32 -31.41 9.05 5.39
C ARG A 32 -31.27 7.71 6.12
N ALA A 33 -31.79 6.63 5.55
CA ALA A 33 -31.59 5.29 6.08
C ALA A 33 -30.14 4.88 5.85
N GLY A 34 -29.38 4.74 6.93
CA GLY A 34 -27.94 4.44 6.85
C GLY A 34 -27.56 3.00 7.18
N SER A 35 -28.52 2.07 7.26
CA SER A 35 -28.21 0.65 7.43
C SER A 35 -27.99 0.02 6.06
N PHE A 36 -26.72 -0.19 5.71
CA PHE A 36 -26.29 -0.86 4.49
C PHE A 36 -25.59 -2.16 4.86
N LEU A 37 -25.77 -3.23 4.11
CA LEU A 37 -25.06 -4.49 4.28
C LEU A 37 -24.58 -4.95 2.91
N PRO A 38 -23.40 -5.57 2.82
CA PRO A 38 -22.96 -6.18 1.56
C PRO A 38 -23.96 -7.27 1.13
N ASP A 39 -24.34 -7.26 -0.14
CA ASP A 39 -25.09 -8.34 -0.76
C ASP A 39 -24.17 -9.51 -1.17
N GLU A 40 -24.68 -10.46 -1.95
CA GLU A 40 -23.90 -11.63 -2.43
C GLU A 40 -22.73 -11.24 -3.34
N ASN A 41 -22.82 -10.08 -4.00
CA ASN A 41 -21.76 -9.51 -4.83
C ASN A 41 -20.92 -8.48 -4.07
N GLY A 42 -21.19 -8.28 -2.77
CA GLY A 42 -20.57 -7.31 -1.86
C GLY A 42 -20.86 -5.85 -2.16
N ASP A 43 -21.90 -5.56 -2.93
CA ASP A 43 -22.42 -4.21 -3.08
C ASP A 43 -23.15 -3.80 -1.80
N LEU A 44 -22.86 -2.62 -1.26
CA LEU A 44 -23.49 -2.16 -0.03
C LEU A 44 -24.95 -1.77 -0.29
N MET A 45 -25.88 -2.59 0.18
CA MET A 45 -27.30 -2.46 -0.10
C MET A 45 -28.10 -2.27 1.19
N ASN A 46 -29.10 -1.39 1.18
CA ASN A 46 -30.01 -1.21 2.31
C ASN A 46 -31.15 -2.26 2.29
N SER A 47 -31.94 -2.31 3.37
CA SER A 47 -33.07 -3.25 3.49
C SER A 47 -34.17 -3.10 2.44
N ALA A 48 -34.19 -2.00 1.69
CA ALA A 48 -35.15 -1.74 0.62
C ALA A 48 -34.62 -2.17 -0.77
N GLY A 49 -33.39 -2.69 -0.86
CA GLY A 49 -32.79 -3.10 -2.11
C GLY A 49 -32.09 -1.96 -2.88
N LEU A 50 -31.80 -0.83 -2.22
CA LEU A 50 -31.09 0.29 -2.83
C LEU A 50 -29.61 0.25 -2.47
N TYR A 51 -28.75 0.49 -3.45
CA TYR A 51 -27.29 0.38 -3.34
C TYR A 51 -26.66 1.71 -2.98
N LEU A 52 -25.72 1.73 -2.03
CA LEU A 52 -24.98 2.95 -1.67
C LEU A 52 -24.08 3.38 -2.82
N ALA A 53 -24.08 4.67 -3.12
CA ALA A 53 -23.24 5.27 -4.15
C ALA A 53 -22.13 6.13 -3.53
N GLY A 54 -20.94 6.09 -4.14
CA GLY A 54 -19.77 6.84 -3.71
C GLY A 54 -18.81 7.12 -4.86
N TYR A 55 -17.86 8.02 -4.64
CA TYR A 55 -16.77 8.29 -5.56
C TYR A 55 -15.61 7.33 -5.28
N PRO A 56 -15.13 6.55 -6.26
CA PRO A 56 -13.99 5.66 -6.06
C PRO A 56 -12.69 6.45 -5.90
N TYR A 57 -11.79 5.98 -5.02
CA TYR A 57 -10.39 6.40 -5.02
C TYR A 57 -9.60 5.63 -6.09
N ASP A 58 -8.55 6.24 -6.64
CA ASP A 58 -7.56 5.53 -7.46
C ASP A 58 -6.66 4.63 -6.61
N ASP A 59 -5.77 3.87 -7.26
CA ASP A 59 -4.88 2.92 -6.57
C ASP A 59 -3.86 3.62 -5.67
N GLU A 60 -3.53 4.87 -5.96
CA GLU A 60 -2.69 5.74 -5.15
C GLU A 60 -3.46 6.45 -4.01
N GLY A 61 -4.78 6.23 -3.89
CA GLY A 61 -5.62 6.79 -2.83
C GLY A 61 -6.06 8.24 -3.06
N ASN A 62 -6.06 8.72 -4.31
CA ASN A 62 -6.54 10.04 -4.69
C ASN A 62 -7.94 9.97 -5.31
N LEU A 63 -8.78 10.95 -4.99
CA LEU A 63 -10.15 11.05 -5.53
C LEU A 63 -10.19 11.68 -6.93
N GLY A 64 -9.12 12.35 -7.33
CA GLY A 64 -9.08 13.14 -8.57
C GLY A 64 -10.08 14.31 -8.57
N ALA A 65 -10.45 14.74 -9.78
CA ALA A 65 -11.50 15.74 -9.98
C ALA A 65 -12.83 15.02 -10.25
N VAL A 66 -13.80 15.19 -9.35
CA VAL A 66 -15.14 14.63 -9.47
C VAL A 66 -16.18 15.74 -9.65
N ASP A 67 -17.23 15.48 -10.44
CA ASP A 67 -18.38 16.36 -10.56
C ASP A 67 -19.29 16.23 -9.33
N THR A 68 -19.32 17.28 -8.53
CA THR A 68 -20.13 17.38 -7.31
C THR A 68 -21.54 17.89 -7.57
N ASN A 69 -21.92 18.20 -8.81
CA ASN A 69 -23.25 18.72 -9.14
C ASN A 69 -24.13 17.73 -9.90
N SER A 70 -23.61 16.52 -10.15
CA SER A 70 -24.32 15.43 -10.82
C SER A 70 -23.93 14.08 -10.21
N PHE A 71 -24.64 13.02 -10.61
CA PHE A 71 -24.33 11.65 -10.19
C PHE A 71 -23.35 10.94 -11.12
N GLY A 72 -22.83 11.61 -12.16
CA GLY A 72 -22.12 10.97 -13.28
C GLY A 72 -20.85 10.21 -12.88
N ASP A 73 -20.14 10.69 -11.86
CA ASP A 73 -18.89 10.11 -11.38
C ASP A 73 -19.09 9.16 -10.18
N LEU A 74 -20.34 8.95 -9.73
CA LEU A 74 -20.64 7.99 -8.67
C LEU A 74 -20.61 6.57 -9.20
N GLN A 75 -20.15 5.66 -8.35
CA GLN A 75 -20.20 4.22 -8.54
C GLN A 75 -20.87 3.57 -7.35
N THR A 76 -21.37 2.35 -7.55
CA THR A 76 -21.86 1.53 -6.45
C THR A 76 -20.69 1.16 -5.54
N VAL A 77 -20.88 1.36 -4.24
CA VAL A 77 -19.86 1.05 -3.24
C VAL A 77 -19.82 -0.45 -3.04
N ASN A 78 -18.71 -1.05 -3.48
CA ASN A 78 -18.46 -2.47 -3.39
C ASN A 78 -17.35 -2.77 -2.36
N VAL A 79 -17.51 -3.82 -1.56
CA VAL A 79 -16.55 -4.22 -0.52
C VAL A 79 -16.06 -5.67 -0.64
N SER A 80 -16.48 -6.40 -1.66
CA SER A 80 -16.10 -7.79 -1.93
C SER A 80 -14.90 -7.93 -2.86
N ASP A 81 -14.60 -6.90 -3.67
CA ASP A 81 -13.54 -6.94 -4.69
C ASP A 81 -12.31 -6.10 -4.37
N ALA A 82 -12.20 -5.57 -3.15
CA ALA A 82 -10.96 -4.93 -2.72
C ALA A 82 -9.91 -5.99 -2.34
N THR A 83 -9.55 -6.88 -3.27
CA THR A 83 -8.32 -7.66 -3.17
C THR A 83 -7.19 -6.78 -3.68
N ILE A 84 -6.16 -6.55 -2.88
CA ILE A 84 -4.92 -5.97 -3.42
C ILE A 84 -4.25 -7.11 -4.18
N GLU A 85 -4.15 -6.96 -5.49
CA GLU A 85 -3.27 -7.81 -6.28
C GLU A 85 -1.84 -7.56 -5.81
N GLY A 86 -1.11 -8.64 -5.52
CA GLY A 86 0.29 -8.51 -5.13
C GLY A 86 1.13 -8.00 -6.29
N THR A 87 2.05 -7.08 -6.01
CA THR A 87 3.06 -6.65 -6.97
C THR A 87 4.33 -7.48 -6.77
N PRO A 88 4.87 -8.14 -7.82
CA PRO A 88 6.18 -8.76 -7.70
C PRO A 88 7.23 -7.72 -7.34
N THR A 89 8.13 -8.07 -6.44
CA THR A 89 9.26 -7.18 -6.11
C THR A 89 10.16 -7.03 -7.33
N SER A 90 10.47 -5.80 -7.72
CA SER A 90 11.43 -5.52 -8.78
C SER A 90 12.65 -4.76 -8.26
N THR A 91 12.50 -4.06 -7.12
CA THR A 91 13.57 -3.29 -6.50
C THR A 91 13.61 -3.49 -5.00
N MET A 92 14.82 -3.44 -4.46
CA MET A 92 15.12 -3.39 -3.03
C MET A 92 16.23 -2.38 -2.76
N SER A 93 16.16 -1.68 -1.63
CA SER A 93 17.30 -0.91 -1.12
C SER A 93 17.66 -1.36 0.29
N LEU A 94 18.96 -1.41 0.55
CA LEU A 94 19.52 -1.88 1.80
C LEU A 94 20.33 -0.78 2.46
N SER A 95 19.94 -0.40 3.68
CA SER A 95 20.67 0.59 4.46
C SER A 95 20.89 0.14 5.90
N GLY A 96 22.03 0.53 6.47
CA GLY A 96 22.41 0.11 7.81
C GLY A 96 23.88 0.37 8.12
N ASN A 97 24.32 -0.15 9.26
CA ASN A 97 25.69 0.01 9.74
C ASN A 97 26.40 -1.34 9.88
N LEU A 98 27.56 -1.45 9.25
CA LEU A 98 28.53 -2.52 9.48
C LEU A 98 29.56 -2.08 10.52
N PRO A 99 29.81 -2.87 11.57
CA PRO A 99 30.76 -2.52 12.61
C PRO A 99 32.22 -2.42 12.14
N ALA A 100 32.78 -1.21 12.08
CA ALA A 100 34.15 -1.00 11.58
C ALA A 100 35.21 -1.89 12.26
N GLN A 101 35.05 -2.14 13.58
CA GLN A 101 36.02 -2.90 14.39
C GLN A 101 36.12 -4.40 14.04
N GLU A 102 35.18 -4.94 13.25
CA GLU A 102 35.14 -6.38 12.90
C GLU A 102 36.08 -6.73 11.73
N THR A 103 36.54 -5.74 10.97
CA THR A 103 37.45 -5.92 9.83
C THR A 103 38.91 -5.69 10.21
N GLY A 104 39.85 -6.20 9.40
CA GLY A 104 41.28 -5.99 9.63
C GLY A 104 41.87 -6.89 10.72
N GLN A 105 41.13 -7.88 11.20
CA GLN A 105 41.58 -8.85 12.18
C GLN A 105 42.32 -10.00 11.50
N VAL A 106 43.34 -10.56 12.16
CA VAL A 106 44.09 -11.72 11.63
C VAL A 106 43.18 -12.93 11.43
N GLU A 107 42.19 -13.10 12.31
CA GLU A 107 41.12 -14.08 12.18
C GLU A 107 39.79 -13.32 12.25
N PRO A 108 39.18 -12.99 11.11
CA PRO A 108 37.87 -12.34 11.08
C PRO A 108 36.79 -13.19 11.77
N GLY A 109 35.81 -12.53 12.38
CA GLY A 109 34.68 -13.19 13.03
C GLY A 109 33.69 -13.84 12.06
N ASP A 110 32.62 -14.40 12.63
CA ASP A 110 31.49 -14.96 11.87
C ASP A 110 30.75 -13.86 11.07
N PRO A 111 30.07 -14.21 9.97
CA PRO A 111 29.34 -13.25 9.17
C PRO A 111 28.08 -12.72 9.88
N PHE A 112 27.75 -11.46 9.60
CA PHE A 112 26.47 -10.87 9.99
C PHE A 112 25.43 -11.14 8.91
N VAL A 113 24.37 -11.85 9.26
CA VAL A 113 23.33 -12.27 8.31
C VAL A 113 22.06 -11.48 8.54
N SER A 114 21.52 -10.96 7.45
CA SER A 114 20.21 -10.31 7.38
C SER A 114 19.39 -10.93 6.25
N SER A 115 18.09 -10.66 6.24
CA SER A 115 17.22 -11.11 5.14
C SER A 115 16.09 -10.14 4.86
N ALA A 116 15.74 -10.04 3.58
CA ALA A 116 14.61 -9.28 3.06
C ALA A 116 13.55 -10.23 2.53
N GLU A 117 12.29 -9.91 2.77
CA GLU A 117 11.17 -10.58 2.10
C GLU A 117 11.00 -10.00 0.70
N PHE A 118 10.68 -10.86 -0.27
CA PHE A 118 10.28 -10.44 -1.62
C PHE A 118 9.08 -11.25 -2.07
N PHE A 119 8.33 -10.70 -3.03
CA PHE A 119 7.15 -11.34 -3.59
C PHE A 119 7.42 -11.75 -5.03
N SER A 120 7.09 -13.00 -5.35
CA SER A 120 7.14 -13.51 -6.71
C SER A 120 5.97 -12.96 -7.55
N PRO A 121 6.00 -13.10 -8.90
CA PRO A 121 4.87 -12.75 -9.77
C PRO A 121 3.58 -13.52 -9.48
N LEU A 122 3.65 -14.62 -8.73
CA LEU A 122 2.47 -15.39 -8.28
C LEU A 122 2.04 -15.03 -6.85
N GLY A 123 2.64 -14.00 -6.25
CA GLY A 123 2.33 -13.54 -4.90
C GLY A 123 2.89 -14.41 -3.77
N THR A 124 3.78 -15.38 -4.08
CA THR A 124 4.46 -16.15 -3.03
C THR A 124 5.52 -15.29 -2.36
N SER A 125 5.53 -15.29 -1.03
CA SER A 125 6.59 -14.68 -0.23
C SER A 125 7.80 -15.61 -0.15
N GLU A 126 8.97 -15.05 -0.45
CA GLU A 126 10.28 -15.68 -0.34
C GLU A 126 11.26 -14.72 0.35
N ARG A 127 12.48 -15.18 0.68
CA ARG A 127 13.46 -14.34 1.37
C ARG A 127 14.82 -14.37 0.71
N LEU A 128 15.35 -13.19 0.40
CA LEU A 128 16.76 -12.99 0.09
C LEU A 128 17.56 -12.89 1.38
N THR A 129 18.77 -13.43 1.39
CA THR A 129 19.72 -13.36 2.51
C THR A 129 20.95 -12.57 2.11
N PHE A 130 21.41 -11.69 2.99
CA PHE A 130 22.64 -10.93 2.84
C PHE A 130 23.59 -11.31 3.96
N SER A 131 24.67 -12.00 3.61
CA SER A 131 25.70 -12.46 4.55
C SER A 131 26.94 -11.59 4.42
N TRP A 132 27.17 -10.73 5.40
CA TRP A 132 28.29 -9.79 5.47
C TRP A 132 29.44 -10.40 6.25
N GLN A 133 30.45 -10.90 5.53
CA GLN A 133 31.66 -11.47 6.10
C GLN A 133 32.72 -10.37 6.28
N PRO A 134 33.18 -10.09 7.52
CA PRO A 134 34.34 -9.24 7.70
C PRO A 134 35.59 -9.92 7.13
N THR A 135 36.50 -9.13 6.56
CA THR A 135 37.77 -9.64 6.01
C THR A 135 38.95 -9.27 6.91
N ASP A 136 40.12 -9.86 6.62
CA ASP A 136 41.38 -9.55 7.26
C ASP A 136 42.00 -8.22 6.80
N ALA A 137 41.39 -7.57 5.78
CA ALA A 137 41.69 -6.22 5.36
C ALA A 137 40.78 -5.22 6.07
N SER A 138 41.37 -4.15 6.61
CA SER A 138 40.60 -3.09 7.25
C SER A 138 39.61 -2.44 6.28
N ASN A 139 38.40 -2.19 6.77
CA ASN A 139 37.29 -1.54 6.07
C ASN A 139 36.76 -2.30 4.85
N VAL A 140 37.09 -3.59 4.70
CA VAL A 140 36.62 -4.44 3.59
C VAL A 140 35.71 -5.55 4.10
N TRP A 141 34.55 -5.67 3.46
CA TRP A 141 33.53 -6.69 3.71
C TRP A 141 33.22 -7.45 2.43
N THR A 142 33.05 -8.76 2.52
CA THR A 142 32.47 -9.57 1.44
C THR A 142 31.01 -9.81 1.74
N VAL A 143 30.10 -9.35 0.88
CA VAL A 143 28.68 -9.70 0.97
C VAL A 143 28.36 -10.84 0.01
N THR A 144 27.67 -11.85 0.53
CA THR A 144 27.07 -12.92 -0.27
C THR A 144 25.56 -12.71 -0.32
N LEU A 145 25.00 -12.64 -1.53
CA LEU A 145 23.57 -12.61 -1.77
C LEU A 145 23.09 -14.03 -2.07
N GLY A 146 22.07 -14.47 -1.35
CA GLY A 146 21.47 -15.80 -1.46
C GLY A 146 19.98 -15.78 -1.15
N ASP A 147 19.38 -16.94 -0.98
CA ASP A 147 18.01 -17.09 -0.49
C ASP A 147 17.91 -18.02 0.73
N SER A 148 16.72 -18.04 1.33
CA SER A 148 16.41 -18.92 2.46
C SER A 148 16.37 -20.42 2.10
N GLY A 149 16.33 -20.76 0.81
CA GLY A 149 16.46 -22.11 0.28
C GLY A 149 17.90 -22.61 0.21
N GLY A 150 18.87 -21.72 0.43
CA GLY A 150 20.31 -22.01 0.41
C GLY A 150 20.97 -21.80 -0.95
N ALA A 151 20.27 -21.23 -1.94
CA ALA A 151 20.92 -20.81 -3.18
C ALA A 151 21.81 -19.59 -2.92
N GLN A 152 22.91 -19.50 -3.66
CA GLN A 152 23.80 -18.34 -3.66
C GLN A 152 23.81 -17.74 -5.06
N TYR A 153 23.49 -16.45 -5.15
CA TYR A 153 23.45 -15.73 -6.42
C TYR A 153 24.83 -15.17 -6.75
N GLY A 154 25.50 -14.55 -5.78
CA GLY A 154 26.84 -14.01 -6.00
C GLY A 154 27.44 -13.35 -4.79
N THR A 155 28.70 -12.95 -4.95
CA THR A 155 29.49 -12.25 -3.93
C THR A 155 30.07 -10.96 -4.49
N VAL A 156 30.22 -9.95 -3.63
CA VAL A 156 30.93 -8.70 -3.94
C VAL A 156 31.68 -8.21 -2.71
N ASP A 157 32.86 -7.65 -2.91
CA ASP A 157 33.63 -6.97 -1.87
C ASP A 157 33.29 -5.48 -1.87
N VAL A 158 32.97 -4.96 -0.69
CA VAL A 158 32.70 -3.54 -0.43
C VAL A 158 33.84 -2.99 0.40
N THR A 159 34.51 -1.95 -0.10
CA THR A 159 35.51 -1.18 0.66
C THR A 159 34.88 0.13 1.11
N PHE A 160 35.06 0.51 2.37
CA PHE A 160 34.56 1.76 2.94
C PHE A 160 35.68 2.80 3.11
N HIS A 161 35.30 4.07 3.08
CA HIS A 161 36.20 5.18 3.43
C HIS A 161 36.61 5.09 4.90
N ASP A 162 37.91 5.18 5.16
CA ASP A 162 38.48 5.10 6.51
C ASP A 162 38.53 6.44 7.25
N SER A 163 38.41 7.55 6.50
CA SER A 163 38.61 8.91 7.00
C SER A 163 38.09 9.95 6.00
N GLY A 164 38.14 11.23 6.39
CA GLY A 164 37.70 12.35 5.56
C GLY A 164 36.20 12.64 5.64
N GLU A 165 35.71 13.46 4.71
CA GLU A 165 34.31 13.91 4.67
C GLU A 165 33.33 12.74 4.41
N MET A 166 33.81 11.71 3.72
CA MET A 166 33.03 10.51 3.36
C MET A 166 33.30 9.31 4.27
N ALA A 167 33.97 9.49 5.42
CA ALA A 167 34.29 8.40 6.34
C ALA A 167 33.05 7.52 6.64
N GLY A 168 33.17 6.21 6.43
CA GLY A 168 32.09 5.26 6.62
C GLY A 168 31.12 5.10 5.45
N ALA A 169 31.21 5.89 4.39
CA ALA A 169 30.49 5.63 3.13
C ALA A 169 31.20 4.54 2.29
N PRO A 170 30.50 3.82 1.39
CA PRO A 170 31.15 2.96 0.41
C PRO A 170 32.14 3.77 -0.44
N LEU A 171 33.37 3.27 -0.55
CA LEU A 171 34.42 3.82 -1.41
C LEU A 171 34.40 3.14 -2.78
N SER A 172 34.28 1.81 -2.81
CA SER A 172 34.25 1.05 -4.06
C SER A 172 33.75 -0.38 -3.87
N TYR A 173 33.36 -0.98 -4.99
CA TYR A 173 32.98 -2.38 -5.10
C TYR A 173 33.97 -3.14 -5.98
N SER A 174 34.33 -4.36 -5.59
CA SER A 174 35.29 -5.21 -6.32
C SER A 174 35.01 -6.69 -6.12
N ASN A 175 35.80 -7.56 -6.78
CA ASN A 175 35.70 -9.02 -6.65
C ASN A 175 34.29 -9.61 -6.86
N VAL A 176 33.51 -8.97 -7.73
CA VAL A 176 32.17 -9.44 -8.13
C VAL A 176 32.29 -10.84 -8.73
N THR A 177 31.60 -11.80 -8.13
CA THR A 177 31.57 -13.20 -8.58
C THR A 177 30.13 -13.68 -8.64
N SER A 178 29.70 -14.17 -9.80
CA SER A 178 28.43 -14.88 -9.93
C SER A 178 28.58 -16.33 -9.48
N LEU A 179 27.69 -16.76 -8.60
CA LEU A 179 27.55 -18.14 -8.11
C LEU A 179 26.24 -18.80 -8.60
N ALA A 180 25.38 -18.00 -9.26
CA ALA A 180 24.09 -18.44 -9.76
C ALA A 180 24.23 -19.56 -10.82
N THR A 181 23.28 -20.50 -10.80
CA THR A 181 23.16 -21.54 -11.81
C THR A 181 21.97 -21.22 -12.70
N ALA A 182 22.19 -21.21 -14.03
CA ALA A 182 21.15 -20.92 -15.00
C ALA A 182 19.89 -21.80 -14.77
N PRO A 183 18.68 -21.20 -14.83
CA PRO A 183 18.39 -19.89 -15.42
C PRO A 183 18.50 -18.70 -14.45
N ALA A 184 18.90 -18.90 -13.20
CA ALA A 184 19.25 -17.79 -12.32
C ALA A 184 20.57 -17.13 -12.75
N GLU A 185 20.67 -15.81 -12.53
CA GLU A 185 21.83 -15.00 -12.89
C GLU A 185 22.14 -13.98 -11.78
N PHE A 186 23.38 -13.48 -11.80
CA PHE A 186 23.83 -12.41 -10.90
C PHE A 186 24.78 -11.48 -11.64
N ALA A 187 24.49 -10.19 -11.56
CA ALA A 187 25.35 -9.11 -12.03
C ALA A 187 25.46 -8.03 -10.94
N PHE A 188 26.51 -7.21 -11.02
CA PHE A 188 26.71 -6.10 -10.11
C PHE A 188 27.27 -4.90 -10.86
N ASP A 189 26.64 -3.73 -10.71
CA ASP A 189 27.15 -2.46 -11.21
C ASP A 189 27.92 -1.74 -10.10
N THR A 190 29.25 -1.72 -10.24
CA THR A 190 30.15 -1.09 -9.26
C THR A 190 30.05 0.43 -9.21
N THR A 191 29.41 1.05 -10.21
CA THR A 191 29.24 2.51 -10.28
C THR A 191 28.06 2.98 -9.45
N THR A 192 26.97 2.20 -9.47
CA THR A 192 25.73 2.49 -8.74
C THR A 192 25.64 1.74 -7.41
N GLY A 193 26.44 0.69 -7.23
CA GLY A 193 26.37 -0.16 -6.04
C GLY A 193 25.14 -1.07 -6.03
N THR A 194 24.65 -1.44 -7.21
CA THR A 194 23.43 -2.23 -7.37
C THR A 194 23.76 -3.64 -7.83
N ALA A 195 23.21 -4.64 -7.12
CA ALA A 195 23.21 -6.03 -7.53
C ALA A 195 21.92 -6.33 -8.33
N THR A 196 22.04 -6.93 -9.50
CA THR A 196 20.89 -7.42 -10.28
C THR A 196 20.84 -8.93 -10.16
N LEU A 197 19.78 -9.45 -9.54
CA LEU A 197 19.52 -10.88 -9.37
C LEU A 197 18.45 -11.30 -10.35
N THR A 198 18.69 -12.39 -11.08
CA THR A 198 17.64 -13.10 -11.82
C THR A 198 17.27 -14.35 -11.04
N ILE A 199 16.02 -14.42 -10.60
CA ILE A 199 15.47 -15.48 -9.76
C ILE A 199 14.63 -16.41 -10.64
N ASP A 200 14.95 -17.71 -10.59
CA ASP A 200 14.21 -18.75 -11.32
C ASP A 200 12.94 -19.15 -10.57
N ASN A 201 11.87 -18.38 -10.75
CA ASN A 201 10.57 -18.61 -10.12
C ASN A 201 9.49 -19.08 -11.12
N GLY A 202 9.89 -19.57 -12.29
CA GLY A 202 8.94 -20.10 -13.27
C GLY A 202 9.44 -20.09 -14.71
N THR A 203 8.50 -20.03 -15.65
CA THR A 203 8.82 -20.05 -17.09
C THR A 203 9.52 -18.78 -17.56
N GLU A 204 9.23 -17.65 -16.90
CA GLU A 204 9.89 -16.36 -17.10
C GLU A 204 10.53 -15.95 -15.76
N PRO A 205 11.86 -15.85 -15.69
CA PRO A 205 12.55 -15.46 -14.46
C PRO A 205 12.20 -14.03 -14.02
N GLN A 206 12.13 -13.80 -12.71
CA GLN A 206 11.99 -12.47 -12.13
C GLN A 206 13.35 -11.80 -11.97
N VAL A 207 13.42 -10.49 -12.24
CA VAL A 207 14.62 -9.68 -12.00
C VAL A 207 14.38 -8.77 -10.80
N ILE A 208 15.32 -8.76 -9.86
CA ILE A 208 15.30 -7.88 -8.68
C ILE A 208 16.61 -7.11 -8.62
N ASP A 209 16.52 -5.78 -8.61
CA ASP A 209 17.65 -4.88 -8.39
C ASP A 209 17.77 -4.53 -6.90
N VAL A 210 18.91 -4.83 -6.29
CA VAL A 210 19.20 -4.58 -4.88
C VAL A 210 20.29 -3.52 -4.75
N GLY A 211 19.91 -2.32 -4.31
CA GLY A 211 20.85 -1.23 -4.03
C GLY A 211 21.55 -1.42 -2.68
N LEU A 212 22.89 -1.47 -2.70
CA LEU A 212 23.73 -1.53 -1.50
C LEU A 212 24.31 -0.16 -1.11
N GLY A 213 24.16 0.85 -1.95
CA GLY A 213 24.62 2.23 -1.75
C GLY A 213 25.61 2.67 -2.81
N THR A 214 25.48 3.90 -3.29
CA THR A 214 26.37 4.47 -4.29
C THR A 214 27.74 4.76 -3.66
N PRO A 215 28.87 4.50 -4.35
CA PRO A 215 30.17 4.99 -3.91
C PRO A 215 30.13 6.50 -3.63
N ASP A 216 30.82 6.93 -2.58
CA ASP A 216 30.84 8.33 -2.12
C ASP A 216 29.46 8.88 -1.70
N SER A 217 28.55 8.04 -1.19
CA SER A 217 27.21 8.41 -0.71
C SER A 217 26.81 7.67 0.58
N TYR A 218 25.76 8.14 1.25
CA TYR A 218 25.15 7.53 2.45
C TYR A 218 23.75 6.95 2.17
N ASP A 219 23.46 6.62 0.91
CA ASP A 219 22.17 6.11 0.42
C ASP A 219 22.02 4.58 0.54
N GLY A 220 22.89 3.92 1.30
CA GLY A 220 22.84 2.48 1.52
C GLY A 220 23.61 2.03 2.76
N MET A 221 24.44 1.01 2.60
CA MET A 221 25.26 0.47 3.67
C MET A 221 26.36 1.44 4.07
N THR A 222 26.58 1.58 5.38
CA THR A 222 27.64 2.40 5.96
C THR A 222 28.50 1.59 6.92
N GLN A 223 29.66 2.13 7.28
CA GLN A 223 30.57 1.53 8.25
C GLN A 223 31.01 2.53 9.31
N PHE A 224 30.55 2.31 10.54
CA PHE A 224 30.94 3.05 11.73
C PHE A 224 31.18 2.10 12.90
N ALA A 225 31.92 2.57 13.90
CA ALA A 225 32.07 1.85 15.16
C ALA A 225 30.72 1.72 15.88
N GLY A 226 30.43 0.53 16.40
CA GLY A 226 29.17 0.23 17.07
C GLY A 226 28.66 -1.17 16.76
N ASP A 227 27.39 -1.41 17.09
CA ASP A 227 26.74 -2.69 16.82
C ASP A 227 26.29 -2.79 15.36
N TYR A 228 26.16 -4.03 14.89
CA TYR A 228 25.43 -4.31 13.67
C TYR A 228 23.95 -4.04 13.94
N SER A 229 23.40 -3.01 13.30
CA SER A 229 21.96 -2.76 13.35
C SER A 229 21.27 -3.58 12.26
N PRO A 230 20.17 -4.27 12.55
CA PRO A 230 19.35 -4.88 11.51
C PRO A 230 18.98 -3.83 10.47
N LEU A 231 19.13 -4.21 9.21
CA LEU A 231 19.08 -3.34 8.05
C LEU A 231 17.68 -2.78 7.84
N SER A 232 17.57 -1.50 7.50
CA SER A 232 16.35 -0.98 6.89
C SER A 232 16.30 -1.49 5.46
N ILE A 233 15.21 -2.18 5.14
CA ILE A 233 14.98 -2.81 3.85
C ILE A 233 13.69 -2.20 3.31
N ASP A 234 13.80 -1.50 2.19
CA ASP A 234 12.66 -1.02 1.43
C ASP A 234 12.55 -1.84 0.14
N SER A 235 11.35 -2.32 -0.17
CA SER A 235 11.03 -3.07 -1.39
C SER A 235 9.73 -2.56 -1.99
N ASP A 236 9.61 -2.61 -3.32
CA ASP A 236 8.43 -2.16 -4.07
C ASP A 236 7.34 -3.25 -4.24
N GLY A 237 7.64 -4.49 -3.85
CA GLY A 237 6.71 -5.60 -3.94
C GLY A 237 5.75 -5.69 -2.76
N SER A 238 4.61 -6.30 -3.01
CA SER A 238 3.58 -6.56 -2.01
C SER A 238 2.93 -7.93 -2.24
N GLY A 239 2.55 -8.60 -1.14
CA GLY A 239 1.74 -9.81 -1.22
C GLY A 239 0.32 -9.50 -1.65
N SER A 240 -0.39 -10.49 -2.19
CA SER A 240 -1.83 -10.35 -2.36
C SER A 240 -2.51 -10.27 -1.00
N ALA A 241 -3.33 -9.25 -0.76
CA ALA A 241 -4.02 -9.06 0.51
C ALA A 241 -5.53 -8.99 0.29
N TYR A 242 -6.32 -9.52 1.22
CA TYR A 242 -7.78 -9.46 1.15
C TYR A 242 -8.35 -8.58 2.27
N VAL A 243 -9.47 -7.88 2.00
CA VAL A 243 -10.13 -7.08 3.03
C VAL A 243 -10.61 -7.98 4.17
N VAL A 244 -10.14 -7.69 5.37
CA VAL A 244 -10.61 -8.31 6.62
C VAL A 244 -11.82 -7.55 7.17
N ARG A 245 -11.80 -6.22 7.09
CA ARG A 245 -12.91 -5.37 7.51
C ARG A 245 -12.90 -4.03 6.78
N THR A 246 -14.05 -3.37 6.77
CA THR A 246 -14.18 -1.99 6.30
C THR A 246 -14.43 -1.03 7.45
N GLU A 247 -13.91 0.18 7.32
CA GLU A 247 -14.09 1.27 8.27
C GLU A 247 -14.42 2.55 7.50
N ILE A 248 -15.41 3.31 7.96
CA ILE A 248 -15.73 4.62 7.41
C ILE A 248 -15.42 5.71 8.44
N ASP A 249 -14.79 6.79 8.00
CA ASP A 249 -14.54 7.94 8.86
C ASP A 249 -15.70 8.95 8.86
N GLU A 250 -15.57 10.01 9.65
CA GLU A 250 -16.61 11.02 9.79
C GLU A 250 -16.81 11.92 8.57
N ASN A 251 -15.81 11.95 7.68
CA ASN A 251 -15.83 12.69 6.41
C ASN A 251 -16.39 11.86 5.25
N GLY A 252 -16.74 10.60 5.51
CA GLY A 252 -17.31 9.69 4.53
C GLY A 252 -16.27 8.89 3.76
N ASP A 253 -14.99 8.92 4.13
CA ASP A 253 -14.00 8.08 3.47
C ASP A 253 -14.13 6.65 4.00
N LEU A 254 -14.42 5.72 3.09
CA LEU A 254 -14.48 4.28 3.33
C LEU A 254 -13.11 3.66 3.04
N TYR A 255 -12.58 2.96 4.03
CA TYR A 255 -11.30 2.27 3.98
C TYR A 255 -11.49 0.76 4.07
N GLY A 256 -10.71 0.02 3.29
CA GLY A 256 -10.47 -1.40 3.48
C GLY A 256 -9.29 -1.60 4.41
N ILE A 257 -9.45 -2.45 5.43
CA ILE A 257 -8.35 -2.94 6.26
C ILE A 257 -8.08 -4.38 5.86
N TYR A 258 -6.85 -4.62 5.42
CA TYR A 258 -6.41 -5.87 4.83
C TYR A 258 -5.74 -6.76 5.88
N ASP A 259 -5.52 -8.03 5.54
CA ASP A 259 -4.97 -9.04 6.46
C ASP A 259 -3.48 -8.82 6.77
N ASP A 260 -2.76 -8.16 5.86
CA ASP A 260 -1.40 -7.65 6.05
C ASP A 260 -1.35 -6.38 6.95
N GLY A 261 -2.50 -5.84 7.35
CA GLY A 261 -2.63 -4.62 8.14
C GLY A 261 -2.63 -3.33 7.33
N THR A 262 -2.49 -3.41 6.00
CA THR A 262 -2.58 -2.26 5.10
C THR A 262 -3.98 -1.62 5.19
N ARG A 263 -4.03 -0.29 5.07
CA ARG A 263 -5.25 0.50 5.07
C ARG A 263 -5.34 1.30 3.77
N LYS A 264 -6.23 0.89 2.86
CA LYS A 264 -6.45 1.56 1.55
C LYS A 264 -7.78 2.30 1.54
N ALA A 265 -7.79 3.53 1.02
CA ALA A 265 -9.03 4.25 0.75
C ALA A 265 -9.73 3.62 -0.47
N LEU A 266 -11.02 3.33 -0.37
CA LEU A 266 -11.80 2.65 -1.41
C LEU A 266 -12.78 3.62 -2.08
N TYR A 267 -13.60 4.28 -1.27
CA TYR A 267 -14.60 5.24 -1.75
C TYR A 267 -14.70 6.45 -0.82
N ASN A 268 -15.05 7.60 -1.36
CA ASN A 268 -15.65 8.69 -0.59
C ASN A 268 -17.18 8.60 -0.74
N ILE A 269 -17.91 8.58 0.38
CA ILE A 269 -19.37 8.60 0.44
C ILE A 269 -19.82 10.05 0.59
N PRO A 270 -20.25 10.73 -0.49
CA PRO A 270 -20.72 12.09 -0.40
C PRO A 270 -22.10 12.15 0.23
N LEU A 271 -22.42 13.32 0.79
CA LEU A 271 -23.77 13.66 1.20
C LEU A 271 -24.38 14.63 0.20
N ALA A 272 -25.61 14.32 -0.22
CA ALA A 272 -26.41 15.21 -1.06
C ALA A 272 -27.05 16.30 -0.20
N ASP A 273 -26.71 17.54 -0.49
CA ASP A 273 -27.43 18.72 -0.03
C ASP A 273 -28.45 19.15 -1.09
N VAL A 274 -29.64 19.51 -0.63
CA VAL A 274 -30.78 19.87 -1.49
C VAL A 274 -31.38 21.17 -0.96
N PRO A 275 -31.51 22.22 -1.79
CA PRO A 275 -31.98 23.54 -1.34
C PRO A 275 -33.34 23.55 -0.66
N ASN A 276 -34.27 22.72 -1.13
CA ASN A 276 -35.59 22.57 -0.54
C ASN A 276 -35.94 21.09 -0.32
N PRO A 277 -35.58 20.50 0.83
CA PRO A 277 -35.85 19.10 1.15
C PRO A 277 -37.36 18.76 1.15
N GLU A 278 -38.23 19.71 1.49
CA GLU A 278 -39.69 19.52 1.46
C GLU A 278 -40.25 19.39 0.02
N GLY A 279 -39.46 19.82 -0.97
CA GLY A 279 -39.78 19.66 -2.39
C GLY A 279 -39.47 18.25 -2.92
N LEU A 280 -38.83 17.38 -2.14
CA LEU A 280 -38.51 16.02 -2.54
C LEU A 280 -39.77 15.15 -2.62
N LYS A 281 -39.83 14.26 -3.60
CA LYS A 281 -40.93 13.29 -3.71
C LYS A 281 -40.51 11.99 -3.05
N ALA A 282 -41.27 11.56 -2.03
CA ALA A 282 -41.07 10.26 -1.41
C ALA A 282 -41.35 9.11 -2.40
N VAL A 283 -40.51 8.10 -2.34
CA VAL A 283 -40.64 6.83 -3.05
C VAL A 283 -40.47 5.68 -2.04
N ASP A 284 -40.68 4.45 -2.50
CA ASP A 284 -40.59 3.28 -1.63
C ASP A 284 -39.18 3.13 -1.03
N GLY A 285 -39.09 2.52 0.16
CA GLY A 285 -37.80 2.23 0.78
C GLY A 285 -37.21 3.35 1.64
N ASN A 286 -38.03 4.29 2.13
CA ASN A 286 -37.57 5.49 2.84
C ASN A 286 -36.60 6.33 1.99
N ALA A 287 -36.86 6.38 0.70
CA ALA A 287 -36.07 7.12 -0.27
C ALA A 287 -36.88 8.26 -0.90
N TYR A 288 -36.16 9.15 -1.56
CA TYR A 288 -36.68 10.40 -2.11
C TYR A 288 -36.04 10.66 -3.46
N VAL A 289 -36.80 11.22 -4.39
CA VAL A 289 -36.28 11.69 -5.68
C VAL A 289 -36.40 13.21 -5.80
N LEU A 290 -35.47 13.81 -6.53
CA LEU A 290 -35.51 15.23 -6.84
C LEU A 290 -36.76 15.59 -7.64
N THR A 291 -37.24 16.82 -7.45
CA THR A 291 -38.28 17.43 -8.26
C THR A 291 -37.87 18.84 -8.65
N GLU A 292 -38.62 19.46 -9.56
CA GLU A 292 -38.42 20.88 -9.86
C GLU A 292 -38.54 21.77 -8.62
N SER A 293 -39.37 21.37 -7.64
CA SER A 293 -39.58 22.12 -6.39
C SER A 293 -38.46 21.91 -5.35
N SER A 294 -37.65 20.86 -5.46
CA SER A 294 -36.52 20.64 -4.56
C SER A 294 -35.28 21.46 -4.93
N GLY A 295 -35.18 21.86 -6.21
CA GLY A 295 -33.97 22.44 -6.78
C GLY A 295 -32.93 21.38 -7.12
N ASN A 296 -31.81 21.83 -7.68
CA ASN A 296 -30.68 20.96 -8.01
C ASN A 296 -29.92 20.59 -6.74
N LEU A 297 -29.44 19.35 -6.67
CA LEU A 297 -28.59 18.92 -5.56
C LEU A 297 -27.16 19.46 -5.70
N SER A 298 -26.41 19.36 -4.60
CA SER A 298 -24.94 19.32 -4.61
C SER A 298 -24.46 18.16 -3.75
N LEU A 299 -23.43 17.45 -4.20
CA LEU A 299 -22.78 16.34 -3.50
C LEU A 299 -21.52 16.88 -2.83
N ASN A 300 -21.51 16.91 -1.51
CA ASN A 300 -20.37 17.41 -0.76
C ASN A 300 -19.78 16.30 0.11
N ARG A 301 -18.47 16.39 0.35
CA ARG A 301 -17.82 15.54 1.35
C ARG A 301 -18.45 15.80 2.71
N ALA A 302 -18.70 14.75 3.49
CA ALA A 302 -19.34 14.92 4.79
C ALA A 302 -18.52 15.86 5.68
N GLY A 303 -19.20 16.71 6.45
CA GLY A 303 -18.60 17.75 7.27
C GLY A 303 -18.18 19.01 6.51
N THR A 304 -18.44 19.11 5.20
CA THR A 304 -18.14 20.30 4.40
C THR A 304 -19.40 20.96 3.84
N GLY A 305 -19.31 22.27 3.56
CA GLY A 305 -20.44 23.05 3.05
C GLY A 305 -21.62 23.06 4.03
N ALA A 306 -22.80 22.69 3.54
CA ALA A 306 -24.03 22.56 4.33
C ALA A 306 -24.26 21.12 4.86
N THR A 307 -23.36 20.17 4.58
CA THR A 307 -23.57 18.77 4.95
C THR A 307 -23.04 18.44 6.35
N GLY A 308 -23.75 17.56 7.04
CA GLY A 308 -23.37 17.02 8.34
C GLY A 308 -22.23 16.00 8.26
N LEU A 309 -21.87 15.42 9.40
CA LEU A 309 -20.87 14.35 9.49
C LEU A 309 -21.53 12.98 9.33
N ILE A 310 -20.76 12.00 8.87
CA ILE A 310 -21.15 10.59 8.94
C ILE A 310 -20.67 10.02 10.28
N GLY A 311 -21.47 9.18 10.91
CA GLY A 311 -21.08 8.46 12.11
C GLY A 311 -21.43 6.99 11.99
N THR A 312 -20.59 6.13 12.54
CA THR A 312 -20.96 4.74 12.81
C THR A 312 -21.65 4.65 14.16
N THR A 313 -22.64 3.77 14.28
CA THR A 313 -23.40 3.62 15.53
C THR A 313 -22.54 3.10 16.72
N GLN A 314 -21.25 2.78 16.49
CA GLN A 314 -20.26 2.48 17.54
C GLN A 314 -19.78 3.70 18.35
N GLY A 315 -19.90 4.94 17.83
CA GLY A 315 -19.24 6.12 18.39
C GLY A 315 -19.85 6.77 19.64
N ARG A 316 -21.00 6.29 20.16
CA ARG A 316 -21.62 6.85 21.38
C ARG A 316 -21.46 5.94 22.60
N LYS A 317 -20.22 5.77 23.05
CA LYS A 317 -19.93 5.64 24.48
C LYS A 317 -19.14 6.87 24.93
N LYS A 318 -19.88 7.90 25.33
CA LYS A 318 -19.33 9.02 26.11
C LYS A 318 -18.85 8.44 27.45
N TRP A 319 -17.57 8.65 27.76
CA TRP A 319 -17.08 8.66 29.14
C TRP A 319 -17.62 9.92 29.83
#